data_AF-A0A349JAL6-F1
#
_entry.id   AF-A0A349JAL6-F1
#
_cell.length_a   1.000
_cell.length_b   1.000
_cell.length_c   1.000
_cell.angle_alpha   90.00
_cell.angle_beta   90.00
_cell.angle_gamma   90.00
#
_symmetry.space_group_name_H-M   'P 1'
#
loop_
_entity.id
_entity.type
_entity.pdbx_description
1 polymer ?
#
loop_
_entity_poly.entity_id
_entity_poly.type
_entity_poly.pdbx_seq_one_letter_code
_entity_poly.pdbx_strand_id
1 'polypeptide(L)'
;MASRRTATSVEFINFEGIRIEYSGDGWRLLNARTFGEAALAKARLLVEKAEAVEFPIDPDRLEPPTRLEIAEYVAKKLQLRITHRRFKQR
;
A
#
# COMPACT_ATOMS: atom_id res chain seq x y z
N MET A 1 19.34 -16.68 13.41
CA MET A 1 18.27 -15.65 13.42
C MET A 1 18.06 -15.15 12.00
N ALA A 2 16.92 -15.46 11.37
CA ALA A 2 16.62 -14.95 10.05
C ALA A 2 16.42 -13.43 10.15
N SER A 3 17.27 -12.66 9.46
CA SER A 3 17.12 -11.21 9.37
C SER A 3 15.79 -10.89 8.71
N ARG A 4 14.75 -10.58 9.49
CA ARG A 4 13.49 -10.05 8.98
C ARG A 4 13.82 -8.75 8.25
N ARG A 5 13.78 -8.77 6.91
CA ARG A 5 14.01 -7.58 6.10
C ARG A 5 12.82 -6.65 6.29
N THR A 6 13.05 -5.43 6.74
CA THR A 6 11.99 -4.43 6.90
C THR A 6 11.60 -3.89 5.53
N ALA A 7 10.34 -4.09 5.12
CA ALA A 7 9.80 -3.48 3.92
C ALA A 7 9.76 -1.96 4.09
N THR A 8 10.37 -1.22 3.17
CA THR A 8 10.40 0.25 3.15
C THR A 8 9.21 0.84 2.39
N SER A 9 8.82 0.21 1.29
CA SER A 9 7.59 0.53 0.58
C SER A 9 7.01 -0.67 -0.16
N VAL A 10 5.71 -0.61 -0.45
CA VAL A 10 4.98 -1.61 -1.23
C VAL A 10 4.19 -0.89 -2.31
N GLU A 11 4.33 -1.35 -3.56
CA GLU A 11 3.60 -0.82 -4.71
C GLU A 11 2.42 -1.73 -5.06
N PHE A 12 1.33 -1.10 -5.48
CA PHE A 12 0.08 -1.75 -5.85
C PHE A 12 -0.41 -1.26 -7.20
N ILE A 13 -1.20 -2.09 -7.87
CA ILE A 13 -1.94 -1.73 -9.07
C ILE A 13 -3.39 -2.22 -8.97
N ASN A 14 -4.35 -1.38 -9.36
CA ASN A 14 -5.75 -1.79 -9.50
C ASN A 14 -6.03 -2.34 -10.91
N PHE A 15 -7.24 -2.85 -11.15
CA PHE A 15 -7.64 -3.38 -12.46
C PHE A 15 -7.67 -2.32 -13.58
N GLU A 16 -7.80 -1.04 -13.24
CA GLU A 16 -7.76 0.10 -14.17
C GLU A 16 -6.31 0.54 -14.51
N GLY A 17 -5.30 -0.11 -13.93
CA GLY A 17 -3.89 0.22 -14.15
C GLY A 17 -3.36 1.39 -13.29
N ILE A 18 -4.16 1.91 -12.36
CA ILE A 18 -3.76 2.96 -11.41
C ILE A 18 -2.80 2.34 -10.40
N ARG A 19 -1.65 3.01 -10.20
CA ARG A 19 -0.59 2.57 -9.30
C ARG A 19 -0.51 3.45 -8.08
N ILE A 20 -0.43 2.83 -6.91
CA ILE A 20 -0.25 3.51 -5.62
C ILE A 20 0.91 2.86 -4.85
N GLU A 21 1.53 3.62 -3.96
CA GLU A 21 2.59 3.15 -3.07
C GLU A 21 2.18 3.37 -1.62
N TYR A 22 2.47 2.40 -0.75
CA TYR A 22 2.43 2.54 0.69
C TYR A 22 3.85 2.54 1.25
N SER A 23 4.22 3.60 1.96
CA SER A 23 5.58 3.81 2.46
C SER A 23 5.58 4.31 3.92
N GLY A 24 6.73 4.77 4.42
CA GLY A 24 6.82 5.44 5.72
C GLY A 24 6.03 6.76 5.78
N ASP A 25 5.82 7.40 4.64
CA ASP A 25 5.14 8.69 4.54
C ASP A 25 3.63 8.55 4.26
N GLY A 26 3.10 7.31 4.30
CA GLY A 26 1.71 7.02 3.97
C GLY A 26 1.50 6.57 2.52
N TRP A 27 0.27 6.78 2.03
CA TRP A 27 -0.17 6.38 0.70
C TRP A 27 0.10 7.46 -0.34
N ARG A 28 0.57 7.07 -1.52
CA ARG A 28 0.91 7.99 -2.61
C ARG A 28 0.48 7.46 -3.96
N LEU A 29 0.08 8.36 -4.84
CA LEU A 29 -0.14 8.07 -6.26
C LEU A 29 1.19 7.98 -7.01
N LEU A 30 1.34 6.95 -7.82
CA LEU A 30 2.43 6.86 -8.79
C LEU A 30 1.96 7.37 -10.15
N ASN A 31 2.85 8.04 -10.88
CA ASN A 31 2.60 8.56 -12.23
C ASN A 31 1.40 9.50 -12.37
N ALA A 32 1.03 10.25 -11.32
CA ALA A 32 -0.14 11.15 -11.35
C ALA A 32 -0.12 12.16 -12.51
N ARG A 33 1.07 12.57 -12.97
CA ARG A 33 1.26 13.53 -14.08
C ARG A 33 0.85 12.99 -15.45
N THR A 34 0.74 11.67 -15.61
CA THR A 34 0.37 11.03 -16.89
C THR A 34 -1.13 10.79 -17.01
N PHE A 35 -1.91 11.10 -15.98
CA PHE A 35 -3.36 10.91 -15.98
C PHE A 35 -4.08 12.13 -16.54
N GLY A 36 -5.10 11.89 -17.37
CA GLY A 36 -6.14 12.89 -17.62
C GLY A 36 -7.00 13.12 -16.36
N GLU A 37 -7.77 14.21 -16.33
CA GLU A 37 -8.52 14.65 -15.13
C GLU A 37 -9.42 13.56 -14.53
N ALA A 38 -10.17 12.83 -15.36
CA ALA A 38 -11.05 11.76 -14.90
C ALA A 38 -10.29 10.59 -14.25
N ALA A 39 -9.13 10.20 -14.80
CA ALA A 39 -8.30 9.15 -14.24
C ALA A 39 -7.63 9.62 -12.93
N LEU A 40 -7.24 10.89 -12.86
CA LEU A 40 -6.68 11.48 -11.64
C LEU A 40 -7.69 11.50 -10.50
N ALA A 41 -8.95 11.82 -10.77
CA ALA A 41 -10.02 11.78 -9.76
C ALA A 41 -10.22 10.36 -9.20
N LYS A 42 -10.28 9.34 -10.06
CA LYS A 42 -10.34 7.94 -9.65
C LYS A 42 -9.12 7.52 -8.84
N ALA A 43 -7.94 7.98 -9.24
CA ALA A 43 -6.70 7.68 -8.54
C ALA A 43 -6.70 8.27 -7.12
N ARG A 44 -7.11 9.54 -6.97
CA ARG A 44 -7.24 10.16 -5.64
C ARG A 44 -8.22 9.42 -4.75
N LEU A 45 -9.39 9.07 -5.28
CA LEU A 45 -10.38 8.26 -4.56
C LEU A 45 -9.81 6.90 -4.12
N LEU A 46 -8.95 6.28 -4.92
CA LEU A 46 -8.30 5.04 -4.54
C LEU A 46 -7.34 5.22 -3.35
N VAL A 47 -6.60 6.33 -3.30
CA VAL A 47 -5.74 6.66 -2.14
C VAL A 47 -6.58 6.89 -0.90
N GLU A 48 -7.65 7.69 -1.00
CA GLU A 48 -8.56 7.92 0.13
C GLU A 48 -9.15 6.61 0.65
N LYS A 49 -9.55 5.70 -0.26
CA LYS A 49 -10.02 4.37 0.12
C LYS A 49 -8.94 3.56 0.84
N ALA A 50 -7.69 3.62 0.38
CA ALA A 50 -6.56 2.92 1.00
C ALA A 50 -6.21 3.47 2.37
N GLU A 51 -6.29 4.79 2.56
CA GLU A 51 -6.12 5.48 3.84
C GLU A 51 -7.23 5.13 4.84
N ALA A 52 -8.48 5.02 4.36
CA ALA A 52 -9.63 4.64 5.18
C ALA A 52 -9.65 3.15 5.57
N VAL A 53 -8.74 2.31 5.05
CA VAL A 53 -8.65 0.92 5.47
C VAL A 53 -7.98 0.83 6.83
N GLU A 54 -8.78 0.62 7.86
CA GLU A 54 -8.28 0.26 9.19
C GLU A 54 -7.81 -1.20 9.20
N PHE A 55 -6.57 -1.41 9.64
CA PHE A 55 -6.04 -2.75 9.90
C PHE A 55 -6.59 -3.24 11.24
N PRO A 56 -7.16 -4.45 11.31
CA PRO A 56 -7.73 -4.97 12.55
C PRO A 56 -6.65 -5.10 13.62
N ILE A 57 -6.89 -4.47 14.77
CA ILE A 57 -5.99 -4.58 15.92
C ILE A 57 -6.34 -5.88 16.65
N ASP A 58 -5.35 -6.75 16.77
CA ASP A 58 -5.44 -7.96 17.58
C ASP A 58 -4.93 -7.62 19.00
N PRO A 59 -5.80 -7.68 20.03
CA PRO A 59 -5.43 -7.29 21.39
C PRO A 59 -4.39 -8.23 22.03
N ASP A 60 -4.26 -9.46 21.53
CA ASP A 60 -3.32 -10.46 22.05
C ASP A 60 -1.96 -10.42 21.35
N ARG A 61 -1.82 -9.54 20.34
CA ARG A 61 -0.61 -9.45 19.54
C ARG A 61 0.48 -8.64 20.26
N LEU A 62 1.64 -9.28 20.47
CA LEU A 62 2.80 -8.68 21.16
C LEU A 62 3.57 -7.64 20.34
N GLU A 63 3.53 -7.71 19.01
CA GLU A 63 4.27 -6.82 18.11
C GLU A 63 3.28 -6.05 17.22
N PRO A 64 3.51 -4.76 16.92
CA PRO A 64 2.66 -4.06 15.95
C PRO A 64 2.71 -4.70 14.56
N PRO A 65 1.66 -4.53 13.74
CA PRO A 65 1.65 -5.04 12.37
C PRO A 65 2.77 -4.43 11.54
N THR A 66 3.45 -5.27 10.78
CA THR A 66 4.47 -4.83 9.83
C THR A 66 3.82 -4.13 8.64
N ARG A 67 4.58 -3.25 7.99
CA ARG A 67 4.14 -2.57 6.77
C ARG A 67 3.67 -3.56 5.69
N LEU A 68 4.30 -4.73 5.61
CA LEU A 68 3.93 -5.76 4.65
C LEU A 68 2.57 -6.39 4.99
N GLU A 69 2.30 -6.67 6.27
CA GLU A 69 0.99 -7.19 6.69
C GLU A 69 -0.14 -6.18 6.42
N ILE A 70 0.10 -4.90 6.73
CA ILE A 70 -0.85 -3.83 6.43
C ILE A 70 -1.09 -3.76 4.92
N ALA A 71 -0.03 -3.76 4.13
CA ALA A 71 -0.09 -3.75 2.68
C ALA A 71 -0.89 -4.94 2.11
N GLU A 72 -0.63 -6.14 2.59
CA GLU A 72 -1.31 -7.36 2.14
C GLU A 72 -2.80 -7.35 2.52
N TYR A 73 -3.13 -6.82 3.71
CA TYR A 73 -4.52 -6.63 4.11
C TYR A 73 -5.25 -5.62 3.22
N VAL A 74 -4.67 -4.45 2.97
CA VAL A 74 -5.27 -3.44 2.09
C VAL A 74 -5.41 -3.98 0.66
N ALA A 75 -4.40 -4.69 0.15
CA ALA A 75 -4.46 -5.32 -1.17
C ALA A 75 -5.65 -6.28 -1.29
N LYS A 76 -5.87 -7.12 -0.28
CA LYS A 76 -7.01 -8.03 -0.25
C LYS A 76 -8.34 -7.28 -0.16
N LYS A 77 -8.45 -6.27 0.71
CA LYS A 77 -9.70 -5.53 0.95
C LYS A 77 -10.12 -4.69 -0.26
N LEU A 78 -9.16 -4.07 -0.94
CA LEU A 78 -9.39 -3.19 -2.10
C LEU A 78 -9.18 -3.89 -3.45
N GLN A 79 -8.94 -5.21 -3.46
CA GLN A 79 -8.68 -6.01 -4.66
C GLN A 79 -7.52 -5.43 -5.50
N LEU A 80 -6.44 -5.03 -4.83
CA LEU A 80 -5.23 -4.54 -5.47
C LEU A 80 -4.22 -5.66 -5.63
N ARG A 81 -3.44 -5.61 -6.70
CA ARG A 81 -2.30 -6.50 -6.90
C ARG A 81 -1.03 -5.81 -6.42
N ILE A 82 -0.28 -6.47 -5.53
CA ILE A 82 1.07 -6.04 -5.15
C ILE A 82 2.02 -6.29 -6.32
N THR A 83 2.74 -5.27 -6.75
CA THR A 83 3.68 -5.34 -7.89
C THR A 83 5.13 -5.33 -7.43
N HIS A 84 5.47 -4.55 -6.41
CA HIS A 84 6.83 -4.45 -5.88
C HIS A 84 6.83 -4.37 -4.35
N ARG A 85 7.86 -4.97 -3.75
CA ARG A 85 8.15 -4.88 -2.31
C ARG A 85 9.59 -4.39 -2.18
N ARG A 86 9.78 -3.17 -1.70
CA ARG A 86 11.12 -2.61 -1.45
C ARG A 86 11.50 -2.88 0.00
N PHE A 87 12.77 -3.25 0.21
CA PHE A 87 13.31 -3.55 1.55
C PHE A 87 14.52 -2.67 1.82
N LYS A 88 14.76 -2.34 3.08
CA LYS A 88 15.97 -1.60 3.49
C LYS A 88 17.20 -2.42 3.11
N GLN A 89 18.08 -1.89 2.24
CA GLN A 89 19.41 -2.45 2.02
C GLN A 89 20.24 -2.24 3.29
N ARG A 90 20.97 -3.28 3.70
CA ARG A 90 21.78 -3.30 4.92
C ARG A 90 22.98 -2.36 4.80
#